data_AF-A0A0G1KTR5-F1
#
_entry.id   AF-A0A0G1KTR5-F1
#
_cell.length_a   1.000
_cell.length_b   1.000
_cell.length_c   1.000
_cell.angle_alpha   90.00
_cell.angle_beta   90.00
_cell.angle_gamma   90.00
#
_symmetry.space_group_name_H-M   'P 1'
#
loop_
_entity.id
_entity.type
_entity.pdbx_description
1 polymer ?
#
loop_
_entity_poly.entity_id
_entity_poly.type
_entity_poly.pdbx_seq_one_letter_code
_entity_poly.pdbx_strand_id
1 'polypeptide(L)' 'YKGLGEMDADELRVTTMEPSNRIILQVKIEDAIKAEEIFTTLMGDEVPPRKQFIQTHAQSVKNLDI' A
#
# COMPACT_ATOMS: atom_id res chain seq x y z
N TYR A 1 -2.35 13.04 -11.80
CA TYR A 1 -3.68 12.65 -11.29
C TYR A 1 -3.66 12.66 -9.77
N LYS A 2 -4.60 13.36 -9.13
CA LYS A 2 -4.80 13.33 -7.66
C LYS A 2 -5.65 12.13 -7.22
N GLY A 3 -6.34 11.48 -8.15
CA GLY A 3 -7.07 10.23 -7.97
C GLY A 3 -7.61 9.73 -9.31
N LEU A 4 -8.13 8.49 -9.33
CA LEU A 4 -8.65 7.86 -10.55
C LEU A 4 -9.87 8.61 -11.14
N GLY A 5 -10.63 9.33 -10.30
CA GLY A 5 -11.79 10.10 -10.76
C GLY A 5 -11.46 11.36 -11.56
N GLU A 6 -10.18 11.74 -11.66
CA GLU A 6 -9.73 12.81 -12.56
C GLU A 6 -9.40 12.29 -13.97
N MET A 7 -9.45 10.97 -14.20
CA MET A 7 -9.10 10.34 -15.47
C MET A 7 -10.35 10.06 -16.29
N ASP A 8 -10.26 10.28 -17.60
CA ASP A 8 -11.31 9.83 -18.51
C ASP A 8 -11.22 8.32 -18.80
N ALA A 9 -12.21 7.79 -19.53
CA ALA A 9 -12.30 6.36 -19.82
C ALA A 9 -11.13 5.84 -20.67
N ASP A 10 -10.62 6.67 -21.60
CA ASP A 10 -9.54 6.28 -22.50
C ASP A 10 -8.19 6.30 -21.78
N GLU A 11 -7.97 7.29 -20.92
CA GLU A 11 -6.82 7.37 -20.03
C GLU A 11 -6.77 6.16 -19.09
N LEU A 12 -7.86 5.82 -18.42
CA LEU A 12 -7.91 4.64 -17.54
C LEU A 12 -7.65 3.34 -18.31
N ARG A 13 -8.27 3.20 -19.48
CA ARG A 13 -8.11 2.01 -20.33
C ARG A 13 -6.64 1.80 -20.68
N VAL A 14 -5.99 2.83 -21.23
CA VAL A 14 -4.61 2.73 -21.71
C VAL A 14 -3.60 2.66 -20.56
N THR A 15 -3.87 3.22 -19.39
CA THR A 15 -2.85 3.25 -18.32
C THR A 15 -2.97 2.09 -17.33
N THR A 16 -4.18 1.63 -17.02
CA THR A 16 -4.41 0.71 -15.89
C THR A 16 -5.15 -0.58 -16.26
N MET A 17 -5.92 -0.59 -17.35
CA MET A 17 -6.80 -1.73 -17.65
C MET A 17 -6.29 -2.65 -18.76
N GLU A 18 -5.67 -2.09 -19.80
CA GLU A 18 -5.21 -2.85 -20.97
C GLU A 18 -4.07 -3.83 -20.59
N PRO A 19 -4.24 -5.15 -20.80
CA PRO A 19 -3.26 -6.14 -20.35
C PRO A 19 -1.86 -5.98 -20.92
N SER A 20 -1.72 -5.37 -22.09
CA SER A 20 -0.45 -5.19 -22.77
C SER A 20 0.45 -4.12 -22.13
N ASN A 21 -0.11 -3.19 -21.36
CA ASN A 21 0.64 -2.06 -20.78
C ASN A 21 0.29 -1.73 -19.32
N ARG A 22 -0.72 -2.38 -18.73
CA ARG A 22 -1.05 -2.21 -17.31
C ARG A 22 0.08 -2.68 -16.41
N ILE A 23 0.22 -1.99 -15.28
CA ILE A 23 1.17 -2.34 -14.22
C ILE A 23 0.38 -3.01 -13.09
N ILE A 24 0.62 -4.30 -12.85
CA ILE A 24 0.00 -5.07 -11.76
C ILE A 24 1.09 -5.57 -10.82
N LEU A 25 0.86 -5.41 -9.53
CA LEU A 25 1.64 -6.05 -8.48
C LEU A 25 0.82 -7.20 -7.87
N GLN A 26 1.38 -8.40 -7.87
CA GLN A 26 0.78 -9.55 -7.20
C GLN A 26 1.16 -9.52 -5.72
N VAL A 27 0.18 -9.39 -4.85
CA VAL A 27 0.38 -9.46 -3.39
C VAL A 27 0.75 -10.89 -3.00
N LYS A 28 1.79 -11.05 -2.18
CA LYS A 28 2.26 -12.32 -1.63
C LYS A 28 2.34 -12.23 -0.11
N ILE A 29 2.11 -13.36 0.56
CA ILE A 29 2.30 -13.50 2.00
C ILE A 29 3.53 -14.36 2.20
N GLU A 30 4.62 -13.75 2.67
CA GLU A 30 5.88 -14.44 2.93
C GLU A 30 5.92 -15.03 4.35
N ASP A 31 5.38 -14.29 5.32
CA ASP A 31 5.30 -14.68 6.73
C ASP A 31 3.92 -14.30 7.28
N ALA A 32 3.08 -15.31 7.52
CA ALA A 32 1.72 -15.11 7.97
C ALA A 32 1.64 -14.55 9.39
N ILE A 33 2.59 -14.88 10.27
CA ILE A 33 2.58 -14.44 11.66
C ILE A 33 2.93 -12.96 11.73
N LYS A 34 4.00 -12.55 11.03
CA LYS A 34 4.38 -11.13 10.97
C LYS A 34 3.31 -10.27 10.30
N ALA A 35 2.66 -10.80 9.25
CA ALA A 35 1.56 -10.10 8.60
C ALA A 35 0.42 -9.82 9.60
N GLU A 36 0.01 -10.82 10.39
CA GLU A 36 -1.04 -10.68 11.40
C GLU A 36 -0.69 -9.66 12.50
N GLU A 37 0.57 -9.67 12.98
CA GLU A 37 1.06 -8.69 13.96
C GLU A 37 0.99 -7.26 13.42
N ILE A 38 1.39 -7.05 12.16
CA ILE A 38 1.31 -5.75 11.47
C ILE A 38 -0.15 -5.33 11.29
N PHE A 39 -1.03 -6.25 10.88
CA PHE A 39 -2.46 -5.98 10.72
C PHE A 39 -3.09 -5.54 12.04
N THR A 40 -2.83 -6.27 13.13
CA THR A 40 -3.32 -5.93 14.47
C THR A 40 -2.82 -4.56 14.91
N THR A 41 -1.51 -4.29 14.72
CA THR A 41 -0.90 -3.02 15.14
C THR A 41 -1.45 -1.81 14.38
N LEU A 42 -1.71 -1.95 13.07
CA LEU A 42 -2.16 -0.84 12.22
C LEU A 42 -3.67 -0.67 12.20
N MET A 43 -4.41 -1.78 12.18
CA MET A 43 -5.85 -1.79 11.94
C MET A 43 -6.67 -2.13 13.18
N GLY A 44 -6.02 -2.50 14.29
CA GLY A 44 -6.69 -2.76 15.56
C GLY A 44 -7.24 -1.51 16.25
N ASP A 45 -8.01 -1.74 17.31
CA ASP A 45 -8.70 -0.69 18.07
C ASP A 45 -7.75 0.15 18.93
N GLU A 46 -6.61 -0.42 19.31
CA GLU A 46 -5.64 0.24 20.17
C GLU A 46 -4.89 1.37 19.44
N VAL A 47 -5.11 2.60 19.89
CA VAL A 47 -4.44 3.79 19.36
C VAL A 47 -2.95 3.87 19.71
N PRO A 48 -2.49 3.55 20.94
CA PRO A 48 -1.09 3.72 21.32
C PRO A 48 -0.09 2.91 20.47
N PRO A 49 -0.31 1.60 20.20
CA PRO A 49 0.60 0.81 19.36
C PRO A 49 0.72 1.39 17.94
N ARG A 50 -0.41 1.75 17.32
CA ARG A 50 -0.43 2.39 15.99
C ARG A 50 0.36 3.69 15.98
N LYS A 51 0.16 4.56 16.98
CA LYS A 51 0.86 5.85 17.08
C LYS A 51 2.37 5.65 17.19
N GLN A 52 2.81 4.74 18.05
CA GLN A 52 4.22 4.41 18.20
C GLN A 52 4.81 3.88 16.89
N PHE A 53 4.13 2.94 16.23
CA PHE A 53 4.57 2.39 14.95
C PHE A 53 4.80 3.49 13.90
N ILE A 54 3.84 4.40 13.73
CA ILE A 54 3.94 5.51 12.77
C ILE A 54 5.11 6.43 13.15
N GLN A 55 5.25 6.83 14.41
CA GLN A 55 6.32 7.73 14.83
C GLN A 55 7.71 7.12 14.62
N THR A 56 7.86 5.82 14.85
CA THR A 56 9.13 5.11 14.66
C THR A 56 9.51 4.98 13.18
N HIS A 57 8.54 4.71 12.28
CA HIS A 57 8.84 4.34 10.89
C HIS A 57 8.52 5.42 9.84
N ALA A 58 7.79 6.49 10.18
CA ALA A 58 7.34 7.49 9.19
C ALA A 58 8.47 8.16 8.39
N GLN A 59 9.67 8.26 8.97
CA GLN A 59 10.82 8.89 8.31
C GLN A 59 11.66 7.90 7.49
N SER A 60 11.57 6.59 7.76
CA SER A 60 12.36 5.56 7.09
C SER A 60 11.72 5.01 5.82
N VAL A 61 10.44 5.34 5.55
CA VAL A 61 9.69 4.81 4.39
C VAL A 61 10.30 5.13 3.02
N LYS A 62 11.12 6.19 2.91
CA LYS A 62 11.76 6.56 1.63
C LYS A 62 12.81 5.57 1.14
N ASN A 63 13.37 4.76 2.04
CA ASN A 63 14.53 3.91 1.77
C ASN A 63 14.23 2.43 2.03
N LEU A 64 12.97 1.99 1.89
CA LEU A 64 12.61 0.59 2.12
C LEU A 64 13.19 -0.36 1.06
N ASP A 65 13.49 0.16 -0.14
CA ASP A 65 13.93 -0.61 -1.31
C ASP A 65 15.38 -0.31 -1.75
N ILE A 66 16.24 0.24 -0.87
CA ILE A 66 17.69 0.50 -1.15
C ILE A 66 18.55 -0.67 -0.67
#